data_AF-A0A6G3XGV2-F1
#
_entry.id   AF-A0A6G3XGV2-F1
#
_cell.length_a   1.000
_cell.length_b   1.000
_cell.length_c   1.000
_cell.angle_alpha   90.00
_cell.angle_beta   90.00
_cell.angle_gamma   90.00
#
_symmetry.space_group_name_H-M   'P 1'
#
loop_
_entity.id
_entity.type
_entity.pdbx_description
1 polymer ?
#
loop_
_entity_poly.entity_id
_entity_poly.type
_entity_poly.pdbx_seq_one_letter_code
_entity_poly.pdbx_strand_id
1 'polypeptide(L)'
;EWTKIRSVSSTTWTLISAFVVTVAMGAGVSALVNATFDDLSEAEQLTFDPTLVSFSGTVLGQLAMIVFGVLVVGTEYSSGMIRTSLAAVPQRGTLLFSKITVAGVLALVVGLLTSFVSFLLSQAVLGDRGTDLGEENVLRAVIGAGLYMGLIAVFSMGVAAMLRSPMLAMGILIPFFLLISNILAAVPYAKDVIRYFPDQAGS
;
A
#
# COMPACT_ATOMS: atom_id res chain seq x y z
N GLU A 1 -18.94 -12.12 -6.48
CA GLU A 1 -17.66 -11.49 -6.08
C GLU A 1 -16.48 -12.45 -5.98
N TRP A 2 -16.46 -13.42 -5.06
CA TRP A 2 -15.32 -14.34 -4.90
C TRP A 2 -14.91 -15.06 -6.19
N THR A 3 -15.89 -15.58 -6.94
CA THR A 3 -15.68 -16.24 -8.23
C THR A 3 -15.15 -15.27 -9.30
N LYS A 4 -15.55 -13.99 -9.24
CA LYS A 4 -15.15 -12.95 -10.19
C LYS A 4 -13.70 -12.50 -9.96
N ILE A 5 -13.32 -12.33 -8.70
CA ILE A 5 -11.94 -12.03 -8.31
C ILE A 5 -11.00 -13.16 -8.74
N ARG A 6 -11.43 -14.42 -8.60
CA ARG A 6 -10.67 -15.58 -9.10
C ARG A 6 -10.60 -15.66 -10.62
N SER A 7 -11.66 -15.28 -11.34
CA SER A 7 -11.72 -15.44 -12.80
C SER A 7 -11.03 -14.31 -13.56
N VAL A 8 -10.96 -13.10 -12.98
CA VAL A 8 -10.30 -11.96 -13.64
C VAL A 8 -8.81 -11.99 -13.30
N SER A 9 -8.03 -12.61 -14.20
CA SER A 9 -6.57 -12.73 -14.08
C SER A 9 -5.90 -11.38 -13.77
N SER A 10 -6.37 -10.29 -14.38
CA SER A 10 -5.85 -8.92 -14.18
C SER A 10 -5.86 -8.46 -12.71
N THR A 11 -6.91 -8.82 -11.95
CA THR A 11 -7.03 -8.47 -10.52
C THR A 11 -6.00 -9.21 -9.67
N THR A 12 -5.74 -10.48 -9.99
CA THR A 12 -4.73 -11.31 -9.31
C THR A 12 -3.32 -10.85 -9.66
N TRP A 13 -3.06 -10.56 -10.95
CA TRP A 13 -1.77 -10.05 -11.41
C TRP A 13 -1.41 -8.69 -10.79
N THR A 14 -2.39 -7.82 -10.57
CA THR A 14 -2.12 -6.51 -9.93
C THR A 14 -1.68 -6.70 -8.47
N LEU A 15 -2.36 -7.55 -7.69
CA LEU A 15 -1.95 -7.85 -6.31
C LEU A 15 -0.59 -8.55 -6.23
N ILE A 16 -0.32 -9.50 -7.14
CA ILE A 16 0.98 -10.16 -7.21
C ILE A 16 2.07 -9.14 -7.56
N SER A 17 1.84 -8.28 -8.54
CA SER A 17 2.80 -7.23 -8.91
C SER A 17 3.03 -6.25 -7.76
N ALA A 18 1.97 -5.88 -7.02
CA ALA A 18 2.06 -5.03 -5.83
C ALA A 18 2.98 -5.67 -4.80
N PHE A 19 2.71 -6.93 -4.44
CA PHE A 19 3.52 -7.69 -3.50
C PHE A 19 4.99 -7.78 -3.96
N VAL A 20 5.22 -8.27 -5.18
CA VAL A 20 6.58 -8.52 -5.70
C VAL A 20 7.40 -7.24 -5.78
N VAL A 21 6.85 -6.16 -6.33
CA VAL A 21 7.57 -4.90 -6.49
C VAL A 21 7.90 -4.28 -5.13
N THR A 22 6.96 -4.30 -4.18
CA THR A 22 7.18 -3.76 -2.83
C THR A 22 8.30 -4.51 -2.12
N VAL A 23 8.23 -5.85 -2.13
CA VAL A 23 9.19 -6.71 -1.43
C VAL A 23 10.57 -6.60 -2.07
N ALA A 24 10.65 -6.66 -3.40
CA ALA A 24 11.91 -6.55 -4.12
C ALA A 24 12.60 -5.20 -3.89
N MET A 25 11.82 -4.11 -3.87
CA MET A 25 12.37 -2.77 -3.65
C MET A 25 12.79 -2.58 -2.18
N GLY A 26 11.99 -3.04 -1.21
CA GLY A 26 12.34 -2.99 0.21
C GLY A 26 13.63 -3.75 0.50
N ALA A 27 13.75 -4.98 0.00
CA ALA A 27 14.97 -5.79 0.10
C ALA A 27 16.16 -5.14 -0.63
N GLY A 28 15.94 -4.58 -1.82
CA GLY A 28 16.97 -3.90 -2.61
C GLY A 28 17.54 -2.65 -1.92
N VAL A 29 16.67 -1.80 -1.37
CA VAL A 29 17.10 -0.63 -0.59
C VAL A 29 17.84 -1.06 0.68
N SER A 30 17.36 -2.10 1.36
CA SER A 30 18.03 -2.66 2.54
C SER A 30 19.44 -3.19 2.21
N ALA A 31 19.61 -3.83 1.06
CA ALA A 31 20.91 -4.31 0.58
C ALA A 31 21.87 -3.16 0.24
N LEU A 32 21.37 -2.11 -0.40
CA LEU A 32 22.16 -0.91 -0.71
C LEU A 32 22.60 -0.18 0.56
N VAL A 33 21.71 -0.03 1.53
CA VAL A 33 22.03 0.62 2.80
C VAL A 33 23.06 -0.21 3.56
N ASN A 34 22.92 -1.53 3.64
CA ASN A 34 23.91 -2.40 4.28
C ASN A 34 25.29 -2.29 3.59
N ALA A 35 25.33 -2.25 2.26
CA ALA A 35 26.57 -2.16 1.48
C ALA A 35 27.29 -0.81 1.61
N THR A 36 26.56 0.27 1.87
CA THR A 36 27.12 1.64 1.94
C THR A 36 27.26 2.14 3.39
N PHE A 37 26.85 1.32 4.37
CA PHE A 37 26.73 1.73 5.77
C PHE A 37 28.05 2.19 6.38
N ASP A 38 29.14 1.51 6.04
CA ASP A 38 30.47 1.80 6.58
C ASP A 38 31.08 3.08 5.97
N ASP A 39 30.50 3.59 4.87
CA ASP A 39 30.85 4.86 4.22
C ASP A 39 29.94 6.03 4.66
N LEU A 40 28.91 5.78 5.48
CA LEU A 40 28.01 6.82 6.00
C LEU A 40 28.70 7.67 7.07
N SER A 41 28.29 8.93 7.20
CA SER A 41 28.81 9.81 8.27
C SER A 41 28.34 9.34 9.65
N GLU A 42 29.12 9.62 10.71
CA GLU A 42 28.77 9.23 12.11
C GLU A 42 27.37 9.73 12.54
N ALA A 43 26.92 10.88 12.03
CA ALA A 43 25.59 11.42 12.32
C ALA A 43 24.45 10.59 11.69
N GLU A 44 24.68 10.00 10.52
CA GLU A 44 23.73 9.14 9.82
C GLU A 44 23.68 7.74 10.43
N GLN A 45 24.83 7.23 10.91
CA GLN A 45 24.90 5.97 11.65
C GLN A 45 24.16 6.05 12.99
N LEU A 46 24.23 7.19 13.70
CA LEU A 46 23.52 7.40 14.96
C LEU A 46 21.99 7.58 14.82
N THR A 47 21.52 7.94 13.61
CA THR A 47 20.08 8.11 13.31
C THR A 47 19.50 6.91 12.54
N PHE A 48 20.30 5.85 12.38
CA PHE A 48 19.88 4.67 11.62
C PHE A 48 18.72 3.95 12.30
N ASP A 49 17.61 3.87 11.58
CA ASP A 49 16.43 3.11 11.99
C ASP A 49 16.19 1.98 10.98
N PRO A 50 16.50 0.72 11.34
CA PRO A 50 16.36 -0.43 10.45
C PRO A 50 14.90 -0.70 10.06
N THR A 51 13.94 -0.29 10.88
CA THR A 51 12.51 -0.35 10.57
C THR A 51 12.15 0.63 9.45
N LEU A 52 12.60 1.88 9.52
CA LEU A 52 12.35 2.88 8.46
C LEU A 52 13.01 2.50 7.13
N VAL A 53 14.23 1.94 7.18
CA VAL A 53 14.93 1.46 5.98
C VAL A 53 14.18 0.29 5.33
N SER A 54 13.65 -0.63 6.14
CA SER A 54 12.85 -1.77 5.66
C SER A 54 11.57 -1.34 4.93
N PHE A 55 10.97 -0.22 5.36
CA PHE A 55 9.75 0.32 4.75
C PHE A 55 9.99 1.38 3.66
N SER A 56 11.23 1.72 3.35
CA SER A 56 11.55 2.73 2.31
C SER A 56 11.05 2.33 0.90
N GLY A 57 10.85 1.03 0.64
CA GLY A 57 10.27 0.51 -0.61
C GLY A 57 8.73 0.58 -0.70
N THR A 58 8.04 1.06 0.32
CA THR A 58 6.56 1.02 0.42
C THR A 58 5.85 1.92 -0.59
N VAL A 59 6.48 2.98 -1.09
CA VAL A 59 5.88 3.93 -2.06
C VAL A 59 5.40 3.23 -3.33
N LEU A 60 6.20 2.32 -3.90
CA LEU A 60 5.80 1.58 -5.11
C LEU A 60 4.68 0.57 -4.82
N GLY A 61 4.72 -0.05 -3.64
CA GLY A 61 3.65 -0.91 -3.16
C GLY A 61 2.32 -0.18 -2.98
N GLN A 62 2.38 1.00 -2.41
CA GLN A 62 1.25 1.89 -2.23
C GLN A 62 0.60 2.24 -3.58
N LEU A 63 1.39 2.57 -4.61
CA LEU A 63 0.87 2.82 -5.95
C LEU A 63 0.14 1.62 -6.52
N ALA A 64 0.71 0.42 -6.36
CA ALA A 64 0.08 -0.79 -6.85
C ALA A 64 -1.23 -1.11 -6.09
N MET A 65 -1.29 -0.84 -4.78
CA MET A 65 -2.50 -0.96 -3.97
C MET A 65 -3.58 0.07 -4.36
N ILE A 66 -3.18 1.30 -4.70
CA ILE A 66 -4.07 2.33 -5.25
C ILE A 66 -4.66 1.84 -6.58
N VAL A 67 -3.80 1.40 -7.50
CA VAL A 67 -4.21 0.88 -8.82
C VAL A 67 -5.17 -0.30 -8.65
N PHE A 68 -4.86 -1.24 -7.76
CA PHE A 68 -5.74 -2.36 -7.43
C PHE A 68 -7.12 -1.86 -6.96
N GLY A 69 -7.16 -0.99 -5.95
CA GLY A 69 -8.41 -0.46 -5.42
C GLY A 69 -9.25 0.27 -6.47
N VAL A 70 -8.61 1.04 -7.34
CA VAL A 70 -9.30 1.72 -8.44
C VAL A 70 -9.83 0.73 -9.47
N LEU A 71 -9.07 -0.28 -9.88
CA LEU A 71 -9.49 -1.23 -10.91
C LEU A 71 -10.63 -2.13 -10.44
N VAL A 72 -10.60 -2.60 -9.19
CA VAL A 72 -11.66 -3.47 -8.64
C VAL A 72 -13.05 -2.85 -8.79
N VAL A 73 -13.15 -1.55 -8.58
CA VAL A 73 -14.43 -0.82 -8.67
C VAL A 73 -14.62 -0.21 -10.06
N GLY A 74 -13.60 0.47 -10.57
CA GLY A 74 -13.68 1.26 -11.80
C GLY A 74 -13.87 0.44 -13.07
N THR A 75 -13.41 -0.81 -13.12
CA THR A 75 -13.58 -1.67 -14.31
C THR A 75 -15.04 -1.99 -14.61
N GLU A 76 -15.92 -2.03 -13.61
CA GLU A 76 -17.35 -2.24 -13.85
C GLU A 76 -18.03 -1.01 -14.43
N TYR A 77 -17.57 0.18 -14.04
CA TYR A 77 -18.04 1.44 -14.61
C TYR A 77 -17.57 1.60 -16.06
N SER A 78 -16.30 1.28 -16.36
CA SER A 78 -15.76 1.42 -17.72
C SER A 78 -16.31 0.38 -18.70
N SER A 79 -16.56 -0.85 -18.24
CA SER A 79 -17.11 -1.94 -19.08
C SER A 79 -18.63 -1.93 -19.20
N GLY A 80 -19.34 -1.05 -18.47
CA GLY A 80 -20.80 -1.01 -18.44
C GLY A 80 -21.47 -2.20 -17.71
N MET A 81 -20.68 -3.10 -17.10
CA MET A 81 -21.11 -4.32 -16.41
C MET A 81 -21.95 -4.04 -15.14
N ILE A 82 -22.01 -2.80 -14.70
CA ILE A 82 -22.90 -2.37 -13.61
C ILE A 82 -24.37 -2.62 -13.96
N ARG A 83 -24.78 -2.47 -15.24
CA ARG A 83 -26.17 -2.69 -15.64
C ARG A 83 -26.59 -4.15 -15.48
N THR A 84 -25.72 -5.09 -15.85
CA THR A 84 -25.99 -6.53 -15.70
C THR A 84 -25.94 -6.95 -14.23
N SER A 85 -25.01 -6.38 -13.46
CA SER A 85 -24.88 -6.67 -12.03
C SER A 85 -26.09 -6.16 -11.22
N LEU A 86 -26.62 -4.99 -11.57
CA LEU A 86 -27.84 -4.43 -10.96
C LEU A 86 -29.13 -5.10 -11.43
N ALA A 87 -29.13 -5.72 -12.62
CA ALA A 87 -30.25 -6.56 -13.06
C ALA A 87 -30.34 -7.85 -12.23
N ALA A 88 -29.20 -8.41 -11.82
CA ALA A 88 -29.14 -9.58 -10.95
C ALA A 88 -29.40 -9.26 -9.47
N VAL A 89 -28.89 -8.13 -8.97
CA VAL A 89 -29.10 -7.66 -7.59
C VAL A 89 -29.54 -6.18 -7.63
N PRO A 90 -30.85 -5.88 -7.54
CA PRO A 90 -31.36 -4.52 -7.68
C PRO A 90 -30.99 -3.59 -6.51
N GLN A 91 -30.50 -4.14 -5.40
CA GLN A 91 -30.04 -3.38 -4.24
C GLN A 91 -28.61 -2.85 -4.41
N ARG A 92 -28.51 -1.60 -4.88
CA ARG A 92 -27.22 -0.93 -5.17
C ARG A 92 -26.26 -0.88 -3.98
N GLY A 93 -26.77 -0.64 -2.77
CA GLY A 93 -25.97 -0.56 -1.55
C GLY A 93 -25.37 -1.91 -1.16
N THR A 94 -26.18 -2.97 -1.17
CA THR A 94 -25.77 -4.34 -0.84
C THR A 94 -24.68 -4.85 -1.79
N LEU A 95 -24.82 -4.54 -3.09
CA LEU A 95 -23.83 -4.91 -4.11
C LEU A 95 -22.49 -4.21 -3.91
N LEU A 96 -22.51 -2.90 -3.66
CA LEU A 96 -21.29 -2.12 -3.46
C LEU A 96 -20.59 -2.51 -2.15
N PHE A 97 -21.35 -2.67 -1.06
CA PHE A 97 -20.80 -3.07 0.23
C PHE A 97 -20.15 -4.45 0.15
N SER A 98 -20.85 -5.44 -0.39
CA SER A 98 -20.30 -6.81 -0.54
C SER A 98 -19.00 -6.83 -1.35
N LYS A 99 -18.91 -6.03 -2.42
CA LYS A 99 -17.70 -5.91 -3.24
C LYS A 99 -16.55 -5.27 -2.46
N ILE A 100 -16.79 -4.12 -1.84
CA ILE A 100 -15.76 -3.40 -1.07
C ILE A 100 -15.29 -4.25 0.11
N THR A 101 -16.19 -4.96 0.80
CA THR A 101 -15.81 -5.86 1.90
C THR A 101 -14.92 -7.00 1.42
N VAL A 102 -15.30 -7.71 0.36
CA VAL A 102 -14.50 -8.86 -0.12
C VAL A 102 -13.14 -8.39 -0.65
N ALA A 103 -13.11 -7.34 -1.46
CA ALA A 103 -11.85 -6.82 -2.00
C ALA A 103 -11.00 -6.12 -0.93
N GLY A 104 -11.62 -5.47 0.04
CA GLY A 104 -10.95 -4.83 1.17
C GLY A 104 -10.29 -5.84 2.11
N VAL A 105 -10.97 -6.95 2.42
CA VAL A 105 -10.37 -8.06 3.18
C VAL A 105 -9.17 -8.65 2.43
N LEU A 106 -9.30 -8.86 1.12
CA LEU A 106 -8.20 -9.35 0.29
C LEU A 106 -7.01 -8.38 0.31
N ALA A 107 -7.27 -7.07 0.15
CA ALA A 107 -6.25 -6.03 0.21
C ALA A 107 -5.55 -5.96 1.57
N LEU A 108 -6.31 -6.12 2.67
CA LEU A 108 -5.75 -6.16 4.02
C LEU A 108 -4.85 -7.37 4.22
N VAL A 109 -5.28 -8.55 3.78
CA VAL A 109 -4.46 -9.78 3.87
C VAL A 109 -3.17 -9.60 3.08
N VAL A 110 -3.25 -9.10 1.84
CA VAL A 110 -2.05 -8.89 1.02
C VAL A 110 -1.17 -7.78 1.60
N GLY A 111 -1.74 -6.69 2.12
CA GLY A 111 -0.99 -5.63 2.77
C GLY A 111 -0.21 -6.12 3.99
N LEU A 112 -0.86 -6.89 4.87
CA LEU A 112 -0.21 -7.52 6.02
C LEU A 112 0.89 -8.49 5.58
N LEU A 113 0.61 -9.41 4.65
CA LEU A 113 1.61 -10.33 4.14
C LEU A 113 2.81 -9.60 3.52
N THR A 114 2.56 -8.55 2.75
CA THR A 114 3.62 -7.72 2.15
C THR A 114 4.48 -7.08 3.24
N SER A 115 3.86 -6.52 4.28
CA SER A 115 4.59 -5.87 5.38
C SER A 115 5.49 -6.86 6.14
N PHE A 116 4.94 -8.03 6.53
CA PHE A 116 5.70 -9.05 7.24
C PHE A 116 6.84 -9.62 6.38
N VAL A 117 6.57 -9.92 5.10
CA VAL A 117 7.58 -10.48 4.21
C VAL A 117 8.68 -9.46 3.89
N SER A 118 8.32 -8.21 3.60
CA SER A 118 9.30 -7.14 3.39
C SER A 118 10.17 -6.94 4.63
N PHE A 119 9.56 -6.87 5.82
CA PHE A 119 10.31 -6.73 7.07
C PHE A 119 11.29 -7.89 7.28
N LEU A 120 10.82 -9.14 7.21
CA LEU A 120 11.67 -10.32 7.43
C LEU A 120 12.81 -10.43 6.41
N LEU A 121 12.55 -10.12 5.14
CA LEU A 121 13.59 -10.11 4.11
C LEU A 121 14.61 -9.00 4.34
N SER A 122 14.15 -7.80 4.67
CA SER A 122 15.03 -6.68 5.01
C SER A 122 15.91 -6.99 6.23
N GLN A 123 15.35 -7.56 7.30
CA GLN A 123 16.12 -7.97 8.46
C GLN A 123 17.13 -9.08 8.15
N ALA A 124 16.74 -10.08 7.34
CA ALA A 124 17.65 -11.12 6.88
C ALA A 124 18.83 -10.56 6.05
N VAL A 125 18.61 -9.48 5.31
CA VAL A 125 19.66 -8.78 4.55
C VAL A 125 20.54 -7.91 5.45
N LEU A 126 19.99 -7.34 6.53
CA LEU A 126 20.74 -6.52 7.49
C LEU A 126 21.60 -7.35 8.47
N GLY A 127 21.27 -8.62 8.68
CA GLY A 127 22.08 -9.52 9.52
C GLY A 127 22.21 -9.03 10.96
N ASP A 128 23.43 -8.92 11.48
CA ASP A 128 23.73 -8.49 12.86
C ASP A 128 23.28 -7.05 13.18
N ARG A 129 22.93 -6.26 12.17
CA ARG A 129 22.45 -4.87 12.29
C ARG A 129 20.92 -4.77 12.24
N GLY A 130 20.24 -5.91 12.15
CA GLY A 130 18.78 -5.99 12.14
C GLY A 130 18.15 -5.91 13.54
N THR A 131 16.85 -5.69 13.56
CA THR A 131 15.97 -5.66 14.74
C THR A 131 15.02 -6.86 14.71
N ASP A 132 14.62 -7.35 15.88
CA ASP A 132 13.66 -8.46 16.00
C ASP A 132 12.20 -7.98 16.18
N LEU A 133 11.24 -8.82 15.79
CA LEU A 133 9.81 -8.55 15.96
C LEU A 133 9.39 -8.36 17.43
N GLY A 134 10.18 -8.89 18.37
CA GLY A 134 9.96 -8.78 19.81
C GLY A 134 10.39 -7.42 20.41
N GLU A 135 11.07 -6.57 19.65
CA GLU A 135 11.51 -5.26 20.11
C GLU A 135 10.34 -4.28 20.22
N GLU A 136 10.52 -3.29 21.10
CA GLU A 136 9.47 -2.33 21.43
C GLU A 136 9.04 -1.55 20.17
N ASN A 137 7.73 -1.50 19.92
CA ASN A 137 7.08 -0.84 18.78
C ASN A 137 7.28 -1.46 17.38
N VAL A 138 8.19 -2.41 17.18
CA VAL A 138 8.45 -3.02 15.85
C VAL A 138 7.24 -3.77 15.32
N LEU A 139 6.66 -4.68 16.13
CA LEU A 139 5.45 -5.41 15.74
C LEU A 139 4.28 -4.45 15.41
N ARG A 140 4.19 -3.34 16.15
CA ARG A 140 3.16 -2.33 15.94
C ARG A 140 3.37 -1.58 14.62
N ALA A 141 4.61 -1.30 14.24
CA ALA A 141 4.98 -0.71 12.96
C ALA A 141 4.67 -1.65 11.79
N VAL A 142 5.05 -2.93 11.89
CA VAL A 142 4.79 -3.93 10.84
C VAL A 142 3.29 -4.11 10.59
N ILE A 143 2.50 -4.24 11.67
CA ILE A 143 1.04 -4.33 11.55
C ILE A 143 0.47 -3.01 11.00
N GLY A 144 0.97 -1.87 11.47
CA GLY A 144 0.57 -0.54 11.01
C GLY A 144 0.75 -0.35 9.50
N ALA A 145 1.92 -0.71 8.97
CA ALA A 145 2.23 -0.63 7.55
C ALA A 145 1.31 -1.54 6.71
N GLY A 146 1.03 -2.76 7.18
CA GLY A 146 0.11 -3.67 6.49
C GLY A 146 -1.35 -3.19 6.51
N LEU A 147 -1.82 -2.68 7.65
CA LEU A 147 -3.14 -2.07 7.79
C LEU A 147 -3.27 -0.84 6.89
N TYR A 148 -2.23 0.00 6.84
CA TYR A 148 -2.17 1.17 5.99
C TYR A 148 -2.36 0.80 4.50
N MET A 149 -1.64 -0.22 4.02
CA MET A 149 -1.79 -0.71 2.64
C MET A 149 -3.20 -1.22 2.33
N GLY A 150 -3.85 -1.90 3.28
CA GLY A 150 -5.23 -2.32 3.10
C GLY A 150 -6.21 -1.14 3.09
N LEU A 151 -6.04 -0.19 4.00
CA LEU A 151 -6.89 1.00 4.11
C LEU A 151 -6.79 1.90 2.88
N ILE A 152 -5.59 2.09 2.31
CA ILE A 152 -5.45 2.92 1.10
C ILE A 152 -6.10 2.28 -0.12
N ALA A 153 -6.09 0.95 -0.23
CA ALA A 153 -6.82 0.24 -1.27
C ALA A 153 -8.34 0.43 -1.11
N VAL A 154 -8.87 0.32 0.11
CA VAL A 154 -10.30 0.57 0.40
C VAL A 154 -10.68 2.02 0.12
N PHE A 155 -9.83 2.97 0.50
CA PHE A 155 -10.00 4.38 0.19
C PHE A 155 -10.07 4.61 -1.32
N SER A 156 -9.13 4.01 -2.07
CA SER A 156 -9.07 4.10 -3.53
C SER A 156 -10.31 3.49 -4.21
N MET A 157 -10.84 2.38 -3.67
CA MET A 157 -12.12 1.81 -4.09
C MET A 157 -13.28 2.79 -3.89
N GLY A 158 -13.32 3.48 -2.74
CA GLY A 158 -14.33 4.49 -2.45
C GLY A 158 -14.28 5.67 -3.42
N VAL A 159 -13.09 6.20 -3.68
CA VAL A 159 -12.89 7.29 -4.64
C VAL A 159 -13.26 6.86 -6.05
N ALA A 160 -12.89 5.65 -6.47
CA ALA A 160 -13.31 5.11 -7.77
C ALA A 160 -14.84 4.92 -7.87
N ALA A 161 -15.51 4.55 -6.78
CA ALA A 161 -16.97 4.46 -6.74
C ALA A 161 -17.65 5.83 -6.86
N MET A 162 -17.07 6.87 -6.24
CA MET A 162 -17.58 8.25 -6.31
C MET A 162 -17.40 8.85 -7.71
N LEU A 163 -16.19 8.70 -8.27
CA LEU A 163 -15.84 9.27 -9.59
C LEU A 163 -16.41 8.46 -10.75
N ARG A 164 -16.78 7.19 -10.54
CA ARG A 164 -17.34 6.29 -11.56
C ARG A 164 -16.47 6.17 -12.81
N SER A 165 -15.17 6.43 -12.67
CA SER A 165 -14.21 6.40 -13.76
C SER A 165 -12.84 5.98 -13.23
N PRO A 166 -12.26 4.86 -13.71
CA PRO A 166 -10.95 4.42 -13.29
C PRO A 166 -9.85 5.42 -13.71
N MET A 167 -10.00 6.05 -14.88
CA MET A 167 -9.03 7.02 -15.38
C MET A 167 -8.98 8.29 -14.53
N LEU A 168 -10.14 8.82 -14.11
CA LEU A 168 -10.19 9.99 -13.22
C LEU A 168 -9.65 9.65 -11.83
N ALA A 169 -10.01 8.49 -11.28
CA ALA A 169 -9.55 8.07 -9.97
C ALA A 169 -8.02 7.88 -9.94
N MET A 170 -7.42 7.22 -10.94
CA MET A 170 -5.97 7.09 -11.04
C MET A 170 -5.29 8.45 -11.23
N GLY A 171 -5.83 9.28 -12.12
CA GLY A 171 -5.28 10.61 -12.42
C GLY A 171 -5.29 11.57 -11.24
N ILE A 172 -6.16 11.35 -10.24
CA ILE A 172 -6.19 12.14 -9.01
C ILE A 172 -5.34 11.48 -7.92
N LEU A 173 -5.54 10.20 -7.64
CA LEU A 173 -4.94 9.54 -6.49
C LEU A 173 -3.42 9.37 -6.63
N ILE A 174 -2.92 9.02 -7.81
CA ILE A 174 -1.48 8.79 -8.00
C ILE A 174 -0.68 10.08 -7.78
N PRO A 175 -0.99 11.22 -8.44
CA PRO A 175 -0.29 12.47 -8.17
C PRO A 175 -0.54 12.96 -6.75
N PHE A 176 -1.75 12.78 -6.20
CA PHE A 176 -2.05 13.18 -4.83
C PHE A 176 -1.08 12.51 -3.85
N PHE A 177 -0.97 11.18 -3.87
CA PHE A 177 -0.11 10.45 -2.93
C PHE A 177 1.39 10.64 -3.20
N LEU A 178 1.81 10.81 -4.45
CA LEU A 178 3.22 11.08 -4.76
C LEU A 178 3.66 12.50 -4.42
N LEU A 179 2.85 13.50 -4.73
CA LEU A 179 3.25 14.89 -4.61
C LEU A 179 3.04 15.41 -3.19
N ILE A 180 1.94 15.03 -2.54
CA ILE A 180 1.62 15.60 -1.23
C ILE A 180 2.64 15.17 -0.19
N SER A 181 3.03 13.89 -0.11
CA SER A 181 4.03 13.45 0.87
C SER A 181 5.35 14.20 0.74
N ASN A 182 5.85 14.33 -0.49
CA ASN A 182 7.12 15.01 -0.78
C ASN A 182 7.06 16.52 -0.53
N ILE A 183 5.95 17.17 -0.93
CA ILE A 183 5.75 18.61 -0.72
C ILE A 183 5.58 18.92 0.77
N LEU A 184 4.82 18.09 1.50
CA LEU A 184 4.61 18.27 2.93
C LEU A 184 5.89 18.04 3.73
N ALA A 185 6.70 17.02 3.40
CA ALA A 185 8.00 16.79 4.03
C ALA A 185 8.96 17.99 3.88
N ALA A 186 8.82 18.77 2.81
CA ALA A 186 9.61 19.97 2.54
C ALA A 186 9.12 21.23 3.27
N VAL A 187 7.93 21.23 3.89
CA VAL A 187 7.33 22.41 4.56
C VAL A 187 7.47 22.30 6.09
N PRO A 188 8.31 23.13 6.75
CA PRO A 188 8.62 22.99 8.18
C PRO A 188 7.42 23.12 9.13
N TYR A 189 6.41 23.93 8.76
CA TYR A 189 5.23 24.24 9.58
C TYR A 189 4.07 23.24 9.44
N ALA A 190 4.16 22.28 8.52
CA ALA A 190 3.11 21.28 8.30
C ALA A 190 3.33 19.97 9.09
N LYS A 191 4.50 19.78 9.72
CA LYS A 191 4.91 18.53 10.40
C LYS A 191 3.89 17.96 11.39
N ASP A 192 3.19 18.81 12.13
CA ASP A 192 2.18 18.35 13.10
C ASP A 192 0.89 17.83 12.43
N VAL A 193 0.57 18.32 11.23
CA VAL A 193 -0.60 17.89 10.45
C VAL A 193 -0.25 16.67 9.58
N ILE A 194 1.01 16.57 9.14
CA ILE A 194 1.54 15.46 8.32
C ILE A 194 1.34 14.10 9.00
N ARG A 195 1.51 14.04 10.32
CA ARG A 195 1.26 12.84 11.14
C ARG A 195 -0.13 12.22 10.93
N TYR A 196 -1.13 13.01 10.53
CA TYR A 196 -2.51 12.54 10.36
C TYR A 196 -2.84 12.22 8.90
N PHE A 197 -1.92 12.46 7.97
CA PHE A 197 -2.13 12.11 6.57
C PHE A 197 -1.99 10.59 6.40
N PRO A 198 -2.83 9.98 5.53
CA PRO A 198 -2.87 8.54 5.41
C PRO A 198 -1.50 7.94 5.13
N ASP A 199 -0.72 8.57 4.24
CA ASP A 199 0.61 8.16 3.79
C ASP A 199 1.74 8.26 4.81
N GLN A 200 1.55 8.98 5.91
CA GLN A 200 2.56 9.17 6.95
C GLN A 200 2.13 8.52 8.28
N ALA A 201 0.82 8.35 8.51
CA ALA A 201 0.31 7.67 9.71
C ALA A 201 0.69 6.17 9.78
N GLY A 202 1.15 5.59 8.67
CA GLY A 202 1.58 4.20 8.57
C GLY A 202 3.09 3.97 8.48
N SER A 203 3.91 5.04 8.47
CA SER A 203 5.39 4.99 8.40
C SER A 203 6.03 5.18 9.77
#